data_AF-A0A7W0YVR6-F1
#
_entry.id   AF-A0A7W0YVR6-F1
#
_cell.length_a   1.000
_cell.length_b   1.000
_cell.length_c   1.000
_cell.angle_alpha   90.00
_cell.angle_beta   90.00
_cell.angle_gamma   90.00
#
_symmetry.space_group_name_H-M   'P 1'
#
loop_
_entity.id
_entity.type
_entity.pdbx_description
1 polymer ?
#
loop_
_entity_poly.entity_id
_entity_poly.type
_entity_poly.pdbx_seq_one_letter_code
_entity_poly.pdbx_strand_id
1 'polypeptide(L)'
;MPVELTERALRDALALAGEWDGDDAPAAQAALEWMGWEGEGSLWLRRYDVQLFVWYTLPRKFLASLEHKREAAAALARTLDRLGERAATYAEVCRSPETDELLCAWEAEDPAASQRLRDLLDRS
;
A
#
# COMPACT_ATOMS: atom_id res chain seq x y z
N MET A 1 11.92 -6.44 10.17
CA MET A 1 11.16 -6.62 11.43
C MET A 1 9.82 -5.92 11.29
N PRO A 2 8.70 -6.49 11.78
CA PRO A 2 7.41 -5.80 11.75
C PRO A 2 7.44 -4.52 12.59
N VAL A 3 6.62 -3.54 12.20
CA VAL A 3 6.39 -2.29 12.91
C VAL A 3 5.00 -2.37 13.52
N GLU A 4 4.88 -2.08 14.81
CA GLU A 4 3.58 -1.94 15.45
C GLU A 4 3.00 -0.57 15.10
N LEU A 5 1.81 -0.58 14.51
CA LEU A 5 0.98 0.59 14.26
C LEU A 5 -0.16 0.55 15.26
N THR A 6 -0.18 1.50 16.20
CA THR A 6 -1.21 1.52 17.24
C THR A 6 -2.58 1.85 16.65
N GLU A 7 -3.65 1.34 17.27
CA GLU A 7 -5.04 1.64 16.87
C GLU A 7 -5.28 3.14 16.72
N ARG A 8 -4.79 3.93 17.68
CA ARG A 8 -4.89 5.39 17.65
C ARG A 8 -4.20 5.98 16.42
N ALA A 9 -2.96 5.57 16.16
CA ALA A 9 -2.21 6.08 15.01
C ALA A 9 -2.90 5.74 13.67
N LEU A 10 -3.47 4.53 13.57
CA LEU A 10 -4.23 4.09 12.39
C LEU A 10 -5.50 4.93 12.19
N ARG A 11 -6.28 5.14 13.25
CA ARG A 11 -7.49 5.98 13.20
C ARG A 11 -7.18 7.43 12.88
N ASP A 12 -6.16 8.01 13.52
CA ASP A 12 -5.72 9.38 13.28
C ASP A 12 -5.27 9.56 11.81
N ALA A 13 -4.54 8.58 11.26
CA ALA A 13 -4.09 8.64 9.88
C ALA A 13 -5.25 8.52 8.86
N LEU A 14 -6.24 7.68 9.12
CA LEU A 14 -7.43 7.52 8.26
C LEU A 14 -8.35 8.75 8.32
N ALA A 15 -8.55 9.33 9.50
CA ALA A 15 -9.30 10.58 9.64
C ALA A 15 -8.66 11.71 8.81
N LEU A 16 -7.34 11.86 8.89
CA LEU A 16 -6.60 12.85 8.12
C LEU A 16 -6.58 12.57 6.60
N ALA A 17 -6.71 11.30 6.19
CA ALA A 17 -6.85 10.95 4.77
C ALA A 17 -8.22 11.38 4.23
N GLY A 18 -9.29 11.17 5.00
CA GLY A 18 -10.66 11.53 4.61
C GLY A 18 -10.95 13.02 4.62
N GLU A 19 -10.17 13.81 5.36
CA GLU A 19 -10.28 15.28 5.37
C GLU A 19 -9.68 15.95 4.12
N TRP A 20 -8.77 15.28 3.41
CA TRP A 20 -7.97 15.88 2.34
C TRP A 20 -8.41 15.41 0.94
N ASP A 21 -8.99 14.22 0.81
CA ASP A 21 -9.60 13.74 -0.41
C ASP A 21 -10.69 12.71 -0.09
N GLY A 22 -11.91 12.91 -0.61
CA GLY A 22 -13.07 12.08 -0.26
C GLY A 22 -12.93 10.61 -0.67
N ASP A 23 -12.09 10.35 -1.69
CA ASP A 23 -11.86 9.01 -2.25
C ASP A 23 -10.59 8.32 -1.70
N ASP A 24 -9.70 9.05 -1.02
CA ASP A 24 -8.44 8.50 -0.46
C ASP A 24 -8.65 7.66 0.81
N ALA A 25 -9.58 8.07 1.69
CA ALA A 25 -9.86 7.35 2.94
C ALA A 25 -10.36 5.91 2.72
N PRO A 26 -11.33 5.65 1.82
CA PRO A 26 -11.76 4.29 1.50
C PRO A 26 -10.61 3.42 0.97
N ALA A 27 -9.72 3.97 0.16
CA ALA A 27 -8.58 3.24 -0.41
C ALA A 27 -7.53 2.89 0.65
N ALA A 28 -7.20 3.83 1.55
CA ALA A 28 -6.28 3.61 2.65
C ALA A 28 -6.83 2.59 3.66
N GLN A 29 -8.13 2.68 3.99
CA GLN A 29 -8.77 1.72 4.89
C GLN A 29 -8.78 0.31 4.29
N ALA A 30 -9.19 0.16 3.02
CA ALA A 30 -9.19 -1.14 2.34
C ALA A 30 -7.79 -1.77 2.27
N ALA A 31 -6.74 -0.95 2.14
CA ALA A 31 -5.36 -1.40 2.20
C ALA A 31 -4.99 -1.96 3.59
N LEU A 32 -5.35 -1.24 4.67
CA LEU A 32 -5.08 -1.67 6.05
C LEU A 32 -5.87 -2.92 6.43
N GLU A 33 -7.15 -3.01 6.03
CA GLU A 33 -7.98 -4.20 6.20
C GLU A 33 -7.35 -5.42 5.51
N TRP A 34 -6.86 -5.24 4.29
CA TRP A 34 -6.14 -6.30 3.58
C TRP A 34 -4.87 -6.73 4.32
N MET A 35 -4.15 -5.79 4.95
CA MET A 35 -2.96 -6.06 5.76
C MET A 35 -3.29 -6.69 7.13
N GLY A 36 -4.58 -6.90 7.43
CA GLY A 36 -5.04 -7.59 8.64
C GLY A 36 -5.50 -6.68 9.77
N TRP A 37 -5.79 -5.40 9.51
CA TRP A 37 -6.37 -4.51 10.51
C TRP A 37 -7.89 -4.49 10.43
N GLU A 38 -8.57 -4.93 11.49
CA GLU A 38 -10.04 -5.08 11.53
C GLU A 38 -10.76 -3.82 12.09
N GLY A 39 -10.11 -2.66 12.08
CA GLY A 39 -10.67 -1.40 12.60
C GLY A 39 -10.51 -1.18 14.11
N GLU A 40 -9.95 -2.18 14.81
CA GLU A 40 -9.59 -2.14 16.23
C GLU A 40 -8.23 -2.79 16.47
N GLY A 41 -7.59 -2.42 17.58
CA GLY A 41 -6.28 -2.94 17.97
C GLY A 41 -5.10 -2.43 17.14
N SER A 42 -3.90 -2.88 17.53
CA SER A 42 -2.65 -2.58 16.82
C SER A 42 -2.48 -3.48 15.60
N LEU A 43 -1.95 -2.93 14.50
CA LEU A 43 -1.50 -3.69 13.32
C LEU A 43 0.01 -3.92 13.38
N TRP A 44 0.44 -5.17 13.28
CA TRP A 44 1.85 -5.53 13.13
C TRP A 44 2.25 -5.60 11.66
N LEU A 45 2.62 -4.46 11.10
CA LEU A 45 2.87 -4.31 9.67
C LEU A 45 4.28 -4.78 9.29
N ARG A 46 4.39 -5.70 8.33
CA ARG A 46 5.68 -6.05 7.71
C ARG A 46 5.84 -5.31 6.39
N ARG A 47 7.09 -5.02 6.01
CA ARG A 47 7.42 -4.51 4.67
C ARG A 47 6.81 -5.37 3.56
N TYR A 48 6.88 -6.69 3.73
CA TYR A 48 6.31 -7.68 2.82
C TYR A 48 4.80 -7.50 2.57
N ASP A 49 4.04 -7.08 3.59
CA ASP A 49 2.60 -6.85 3.45
C ASP A 49 2.33 -5.63 2.56
N VAL A 50 3.12 -4.55 2.71
CA VAL A 50 3.07 -3.37 1.83
C VAL A 50 3.47 -3.73 0.40
N GLN A 51 4.55 -4.50 0.23
CA GLN A 51 5.01 -4.97 -1.07
C GLN A 51 3.93 -5.79 -1.77
N LEU A 52 3.41 -6.85 -1.16
CA LEU A 52 2.35 -7.65 -1.77
C LEU A 52 1.09 -6.83 -2.08
N PHE A 53 0.76 -5.87 -1.22
CA PHE A 53 -0.38 -5.01 -1.49
C PHE A 53 -0.18 -4.20 -2.78
N VAL A 54 0.88 -3.37 -2.85
CA VAL A 54 1.08 -2.45 -3.98
C VAL A 54 1.54 -3.16 -5.27
N TRP A 55 2.24 -4.29 -5.16
CA TRP A 55 2.82 -5.02 -6.29
C TRP A 55 1.89 -6.07 -6.90
N TYR A 56 0.87 -6.52 -6.16
CA TYR A 56 -0.02 -7.58 -6.61
C TYR A 56 -1.50 -7.29 -6.31
N THR A 57 -1.86 -7.10 -5.05
CA THR A 57 -3.27 -6.97 -4.65
C THR A 57 -3.93 -5.75 -5.31
N LEU A 58 -3.32 -4.57 -5.17
CA LEU A 58 -3.81 -3.32 -5.75
C LEU A 58 -3.98 -3.42 -7.28
N PRO A 59 -2.95 -3.80 -8.08
CA PRO A 59 -3.10 -3.86 -9.52
C PRO A 59 -4.06 -4.96 -10.02
N ARG A 60 -4.18 -6.09 -9.32
CA ARG A 60 -4.94 -7.27 -9.79
C ARG A 60 -6.35 -7.38 -9.24
N LYS A 61 -6.59 -6.89 -8.03
CA LYS A 61 -7.85 -7.12 -7.29
C LYS A 61 -8.71 -5.87 -7.19
N PHE A 62 -8.14 -4.69 -7.37
CA PHE A 62 -8.91 -3.44 -7.35
C PHE A 62 -9.28 -3.06 -8.80
N LEU A 63 -10.58 -3.01 -9.07
CA LEU A 63 -11.13 -2.59 -10.37
C LEU A 63 -11.12 -1.07 -10.48
N ALA A 64 -9.94 -0.50 -10.70
CA ALA A 64 -9.71 0.92 -10.88
C ALA A 64 -8.77 1.18 -12.07
N SER A 65 -8.76 2.40 -12.60
CA SER A 65 -7.78 2.77 -13.64
C SER A 65 -6.37 2.80 -13.08
N LEU A 66 -5.37 2.72 -13.96
CA LEU A 66 -3.96 2.86 -13.58
C LEU A 66 -3.68 4.15 -12.79
N GLU A 67 -4.31 5.26 -13.16
CA GLU A 67 -4.20 6.55 -12.47
C GLU A 67 -4.67 6.45 -11.01
N HIS A 68 -5.89 5.94 -10.78
CA HIS A 68 -6.39 5.74 -9.42
C HIS A 68 -5.55 4.73 -8.60
N LYS A 69 -4.97 3.72 -9.24
CA LYS A 69 -4.03 2.79 -8.56
C LYS A 69 -2.75 3.50 -8.12
N ARG A 70 -2.21 4.42 -8.93
CA ARG A 70 -1.06 5.26 -8.56
C ARG A 70 -1.40 6.20 -7.42
N GLU A 71 -2.58 6.82 -7.47
CA GLU A 71 -3.08 7.68 -6.41
C GLU A 71 -3.22 6.90 -5.09
N ALA A 72 -3.80 5.69 -5.13
CA ALA A 72 -3.90 4.81 -3.96
C ALA A 72 -2.53 4.43 -3.38
N ALA A 73 -1.53 4.10 -4.23
CA ALA A 73 -0.17 3.85 -3.78
C ALA A 73 0.46 5.10 -3.12
N ALA A 74 0.25 6.28 -3.72
CA ALA A 74 0.72 7.55 -3.16
C ALA A 74 0.03 7.89 -1.83
N ALA A 75 -1.28 7.67 -1.72
CA ALA A 75 -2.06 7.85 -0.50
C ALA A 75 -1.55 6.94 0.62
N LEU A 76 -1.32 5.66 0.32
CA LEU A 76 -0.71 4.72 1.26
C LEU A 76 0.69 5.18 1.71
N ALA A 77 1.51 5.70 0.80
CA ALA A 77 2.83 6.26 1.16
C ALA A 77 2.71 7.43 2.14
N ARG A 78 1.80 8.37 1.89
CA ARG A 78 1.53 9.51 2.79
C ARG A 78 1.05 9.03 4.16
N THR A 79 0.18 8.01 4.19
CA THR A 79 -0.31 7.40 5.43
C THR A 79 0.84 6.77 6.23
N LEU A 80 1.72 6.00 5.58
CA LEU A 80 2.86 5.36 6.23
C LEU A 80 3.88 6.36 6.80
N ASP A 81 4.14 7.48 6.11
CA ASP A 81 5.02 8.53 6.64
C ASP A 81 4.47 9.14 7.95
N ARG A 82 3.14 9.30 8.04
CA ARG A 82 2.48 9.87 9.23
C ARG A 82 2.47 8.91 10.41
N LEU A 83 2.54 7.61 10.15
CA LEU A 83 2.53 6.56 11.17
C LEU A 83 3.88 6.37 11.89
N GLY A 84 4.90 7.16 11.54
CA GLY A 84 6.18 7.26 12.25
C GLY A 84 7.38 6.75 11.45
N GLU A 85 8.59 7.05 11.92
CA GLU A 85 9.85 6.85 11.15
C GLU A 85 10.04 5.42 10.63
N ARG A 86 9.70 4.40 11.44
CA ARG A 86 9.85 3.00 11.00
C ARG A 86 8.85 2.64 9.91
N ALA A 87 7.61 3.14 9.99
CA ALA A 87 6.59 2.94 8.97
C ALA A 87 6.91 3.72 7.69
N ALA A 88 7.52 4.90 7.81
CA ALA A 88 7.98 5.72 6.68
C ALA A 88 8.98 4.97 5.78
N THR A 89 9.82 4.08 6.35
CA THR A 89 10.71 3.23 5.53
C THR A 89 9.95 2.30 4.57
N TYR A 90 8.67 2.01 4.85
CA TYR A 90 7.82 1.21 3.98
C TYR A 90 7.12 2.06 2.92
N ALA A 91 6.94 3.37 3.15
CA ALA A 91 6.41 4.31 2.17
C ALA A 91 7.30 4.40 0.91
N GLU A 92 8.60 4.14 1.05
CA GLU A 92 9.54 4.02 -0.06
C GLU A 92 9.13 2.95 -1.07
N VAL A 93 8.52 1.83 -0.60
CA VAL A 93 8.01 0.77 -1.49
C VAL A 93 6.94 1.36 -2.41
N CYS A 94 5.96 2.06 -1.84
CA CYS A 94 4.86 2.65 -2.58
C CYS A 94 5.33 3.68 -3.64
N ARG A 95 6.44 4.36 -3.38
CA ARG A 95 7.04 5.39 -4.27
C ARG A 95 8.09 4.85 -5.23
N SER A 96 8.45 3.58 -5.08
CA SER A 96 9.53 2.98 -5.84
C SER A 96 9.18 2.88 -7.34
N PRO A 97 10.16 3.03 -8.25
CA PRO A 97 9.97 2.76 -9.68
C PRO A 97 9.39 1.36 -9.92
N GLU A 98 9.82 0.37 -9.14
CA GLU A 98 9.36 -1.01 -9.20
C GLU A 98 7.84 -1.14 -9.00
N THR A 99 7.26 -0.31 -8.13
CA THR A 99 5.80 -0.25 -7.94
C THR A 99 5.11 0.25 -9.19
N ASP A 100 5.59 1.35 -9.79
CA ASP A 100 4.97 1.90 -11.01
C ASP A 100 5.09 0.92 -12.20
N GLU A 101 6.26 0.29 -12.34
CA GLU A 101 6.51 -0.72 -13.37
C GLU A 101 5.55 -1.91 -13.25
N LEU A 102 5.30 -2.40 -12.04
CA LEU A 102 4.35 -3.49 -11.82
C LEU A 102 2.90 -3.05 -12.03
N LEU A 103 2.51 -1.85 -11.59
CA LEU A 103 1.18 -1.30 -11.88
C LEU A 103 0.95 -1.24 -13.40
N CYS A 104 1.91 -0.74 -14.17
CA CYS A 104 1.83 -0.69 -15.63
C CYS A 104 1.79 -2.08 -16.27
N ALA A 105 2.64 -3.01 -15.80
CA ALA A 105 2.72 -4.36 -16.34
C ALA A 105 1.40 -5.12 -16.16
N TRP A 106 0.78 -5.00 -14.99
CA TRP A 106 -0.51 -5.64 -14.74
C TRP A 106 -1.66 -5.02 -15.53
N GLU A 107 -1.68 -3.69 -15.68
CA GLU A 107 -2.68 -2.99 -16.50
C GLU A 107 -2.59 -3.39 -17.97
N ALA A 108 -1.37 -3.58 -18.49
CA ALA A 108 -1.12 -4.02 -19.86
C ALA A 108 -1.32 -5.53 -20.07
N GLU A 109 -1.75 -6.27 -19.04
CA GLU A 109 -1.81 -7.74 -19.04
C GLU A 109 -0.49 -8.41 -19.47
N ASP A 110 0.65 -7.81 -19.12
CA ASP A 110 1.98 -8.31 -19.45
C ASP A 110 2.17 -9.72 -18.83
N PRO A 111 2.39 -10.76 -19.65
CA PRO A 111 2.61 -12.12 -19.15
C PRO A 111 3.87 -12.23 -18.26
N ALA A 112 4.82 -11.30 -18.37
CA ALA A 112 6.02 -11.25 -17.55
C ALA A 112 5.80 -10.63 -16.16
N ALA A 113 4.66 -9.98 -15.89
CA ALA A 113 4.38 -9.30 -14.62
C ALA A 113 4.51 -10.24 -13.41
N SER A 114 4.07 -11.49 -13.55
CA SER A 114 4.18 -12.51 -12.49
C SER A 114 5.62 -12.93 -12.20
N GLN A 115 6.50 -12.92 -13.21
CA GLN A 115 7.93 -13.20 -13.01
C GLN A 115 8.62 -12.00 -12.37
N ARG A 116 8.33 -10.78 -12.85
CA ARG A 116 8.86 -9.53 -12.29
C ARG A 116 8.53 -9.39 -10.79
N LEU A 117 7.28 -9.70 -10.40
CA LEU A 117 6.88 -9.74 -9.00
C LEU A 117 7.76 -10.68 -8.17
N ARG A 118 7.98 -11.92 -8.64
CA ARG A 118 8.79 -12.92 -7.93
C ARG A 118 10.24 -12.44 -7.76
N ASP A 119 10.83 -11.94 -8.83
CA ASP A 119 12.22 -11.45 -8.81
C ASP A 119 12.41 -10.28 -7.84
N LEU A 120 11.41 -9.39 -7.74
CA LEU A 120 11.43 -8.27 -6.81
C LEU A 120 11.27 -8.70 -5.35
N LEU A 121 10.41 -9.68 -5.06
CA LEU A 121 10.23 -10.21 -3.71
C LEU A 121 11.46 -10.99 -3.24
N ASP A 122 12.11 -11.74 -4.12
CA ASP A 122 13.32 -12.51 -3.78
C ASP A 122 14.52 -11.62 -3.44
N ARG A 123 14.52 -10.37 -3.89
CA ARG A 123 15.62 -9.40 -3.72
C ARG A 123 15.43 -8.44 -2.54
N SER A 124 14.29 -8.48 -1.85
CA SER A 124 13.88 -7.42 -0.89
C SER A 124 14.09 -7.76 0.58
#